data_AF-A0A524IYR6-F1
#
_entry.id   AF-A0A524IYR6-F1
#
_cell.length_a   1.000
_cell.length_b   1.000
_cell.length_c   1.000
_cell.angle_alpha   90.00
_cell.angle_beta   90.00
_cell.angle_gamma   90.00
#
_symmetry.space_group_name_H-M   'P 1'
#
loop_
_entity.id
_entity.type
_entity.pdbx_description
1 polymer ?
#
loop_
_entity_poly.entity_id
_entity_poly.type
_entity_poly.pdbx_seq_one_letter_code
_entity_poly.pdbx_strand_id
1 'polypeptide(L)'
;MDPRSAATETPDPDAVEFVRFCYRRRRVGWPELYDEMCAVAGRSLFRGLDADDLSGLGIGFGLFDMPALAGLTRQVMAEEQALKRPVAVVIQAETEPDIEPVRLTLAPTPA
;
A
#
# COMPACT_ATOMS: atom_id res chain seq x y z
N MET A 1 1.65 15.32 28.52
CA MET A 1 1.77 14.35 27.41
C MET A 1 2.86 14.83 26.46
N ASP A 2 3.97 14.10 26.38
CA ASP A 2 5.08 14.39 25.48
C ASP A 2 4.77 13.88 24.05
N PRO A 3 4.93 14.71 23.01
CA PRO A 3 4.64 14.34 21.62
C PRO A 3 5.69 13.41 20.99
N ARG A 4 6.71 12.97 21.74
CA ARG A 4 7.74 12.04 21.26
C ARG A 4 7.48 10.57 21.58
N SER A 5 6.49 10.23 22.40
CA SER A 5 6.25 8.81 22.75
C SER A 5 5.50 8.02 21.67
N ALA A 6 4.91 8.68 20.66
CA ALA A 6 4.12 8.00 19.64
C ALA A 6 4.94 7.29 18.53
N ALA A 7 6.28 7.42 18.53
CA ALA A 7 7.13 6.95 17.43
C ALA A 7 7.85 5.60 17.69
N THR A 8 7.65 4.98 18.86
CA THR A 8 8.41 3.75 19.24
C THR A 8 7.55 2.64 19.83
N GLU A 9 6.23 2.74 19.77
CA GLU A 9 5.36 1.62 20.13
C GLU A 9 5.05 0.85 18.86
N THR A 10 5.49 -0.41 18.81
CA THR A 10 5.11 -1.30 17.69
C THR A 10 3.59 -1.36 17.70
N PRO A 11 2.92 -0.98 16.60
CA PRO A 11 1.46 -0.97 16.57
C PRO A 11 0.96 -2.36 16.90
N ASP A 12 -0.10 -2.42 17.72
CA ASP A 12 -0.68 -3.69 18.13
C ASP A 12 -0.98 -4.56 16.89
N PRO A 13 -0.65 -5.85 16.89
CA PRO A 13 -0.87 -6.71 15.73
C PRO A 13 -2.33 -6.73 15.28
N ASP A 14 -3.29 -6.57 16.19
CA ASP A 14 -4.71 -6.48 15.84
C ASP A 14 -5.09 -5.13 15.24
N ALA A 15 -4.43 -4.03 15.62
CA ALA A 15 -4.55 -2.74 14.95
C ALA A 15 -4.07 -2.82 13.49
N VAL A 16 -2.92 -3.46 13.26
CA VAL A 16 -2.40 -3.70 11.90
C VAL A 16 -3.39 -4.55 11.09
N GLU A 17 -3.91 -5.64 11.67
CA GLU A 17 -4.83 -6.53 10.98
C GLU A 17 -6.19 -5.86 10.71
N PHE A 18 -6.65 -4.98 11.59
CA PHE A 18 -7.85 -4.16 11.34
C PHE A 18 -7.69 -3.30 10.09
N VAL A 19 -6.56 -2.60 9.95
CA VAL A 19 -6.27 -1.76 8.77
C VAL A 19 -6.18 -2.62 7.51
N ARG A 20 -5.51 -3.78 7.59
CA ARG A 20 -5.45 -4.75 6.47
C ARG A 20 -6.84 -5.24 6.08
N PHE A 21 -7.67 -5.58 7.05
CA PHE A 21 -9.05 -6.01 6.82
C PHE A 21 -9.84 -4.95 6.04
N CYS A 22 -9.77 -3.69 6.47
CA CYS A 22 -10.43 -2.58 5.78
C CYS A 22 -9.91 -2.40 4.35
N TYR A 23 -8.59 -2.46 4.14
CA TYR A 23 -7.98 -2.31 2.82
C TYR A 23 -8.31 -3.48 1.87
N ARG A 24 -8.37 -4.71 2.37
CA ARG A 24 -8.76 -5.88 1.57
C ARG A 24 -10.22 -5.79 1.13
N ARG A 25 -11.09 -5.22 1.99
CA ARG A 25 -12.52 -5.02 1.72
C ARG A 25 -12.76 -3.89 0.71
N ARG A 26 -12.08 -2.76 0.86
CA ARG A 26 -12.03 -1.68 -0.13
C ARG A 26 -10.58 -1.31 -0.42
N ARG A 27 -10.10 -1.71 -1.60
CA ARG A 27 -8.75 -1.41 -2.11
C ARG A 27 -8.65 0.04 -2.60
N VAL A 28 -8.96 0.98 -1.72
CA VAL A 28 -8.96 2.42 -1.99
C VAL A 28 -7.73 3.09 -1.38
N GLY A 29 -7.48 4.33 -1.80
CA GLY A 29 -6.43 5.15 -1.24
C GLY A 29 -6.76 5.68 0.15
N TRP A 30 -5.80 6.37 0.73
CA TRP A 30 -6.09 7.38 1.74
C TRP A 30 -6.54 8.67 1.01
N PRO A 31 -7.60 9.38 1.44
CA PRO A 31 -8.33 9.24 2.71
C PRO A 31 -9.54 8.31 2.70
N GLU A 32 -9.98 7.76 1.56
CA GLU A 32 -11.22 6.95 1.49
C GLU A 32 -11.18 5.71 2.38
N LEU A 33 -9.99 5.16 2.63
CA LEU A 33 -9.80 4.06 3.56
C LEU A 33 -10.11 4.45 5.01
N TYR A 34 -9.93 5.72 5.39
CA TYR A 34 -10.33 6.25 6.69
C TYR A 34 -11.85 6.16 6.89
N ASP A 35 -12.62 6.55 5.87
CA ASP A 35 -14.07 6.47 5.91
C ASP A 35 -14.55 5.01 6.03
N GLU A 36 -13.89 4.09 5.32
CA GLU A 36 -14.17 2.66 5.46
C GLU A 36 -13.84 2.15 6.87
N MET A 37 -12.72 2.57 7.46
CA MET A 37 -12.38 2.20 8.84
C MET A 37 -13.44 2.70 9.84
N CYS A 38 -13.92 3.94 9.68
CA CYS A 38 -15.03 4.47 10.48
C CYS A 38 -16.32 3.66 10.29
N ALA A 39 -16.62 3.28 9.04
CA ALA A 39 -17.78 2.49 8.68
C ALA A 39 -17.75 1.05 9.22
N VAL A 40 -16.56 0.46 9.35
CA VAL A 40 -16.31 -0.87 9.93
C VAL A 40 -16.42 -0.80 11.46
N ALA A 41 -15.78 0.18 12.09
CA ALA A 41 -15.81 0.39 13.53
C ALA A 41 -17.22 0.70 14.04
N GLY A 42 -17.94 1.62 13.37
CA GLY A 42 -19.32 1.97 13.74
C GLY A 42 -20.35 0.86 13.53
N ARG A 43 -19.96 -0.26 12.92
CA ARG A 43 -20.80 -1.46 12.72
C ARG A 43 -20.17 -2.72 13.34
N SER A 44 -19.07 -2.58 14.06
CA SER A 44 -18.34 -3.68 14.71
C SER A 44 -18.03 -4.85 13.77
N LEU A 45 -17.72 -4.58 12.50
CA LEU A 45 -17.57 -5.64 11.48
C LEU A 45 -16.24 -6.40 11.62
N PHE A 46 -15.25 -5.83 12.30
CA PHE A 46 -13.99 -6.49 12.56
C PHE A 46 -14.03 -7.15 13.94
N ARG A 47 -14.26 -8.48 13.97
CA ARG A 47 -14.30 -9.31 15.18
C ARG A 47 -15.28 -8.86 16.28
N GLY A 48 -16.25 -8.00 15.95
CA GLY A 48 -17.15 -7.41 16.93
C GLY A 48 -16.59 -6.19 17.65
N LEU A 49 -15.38 -5.71 17.31
CA LEU A 49 -14.75 -4.56 17.95
C LEU A 49 -15.35 -3.25 17.45
N ASP A 50 -15.73 -2.37 18.36
CA ASP A 50 -16.17 -1.02 18.05
C ASP A 50 -15.03 0.01 18.15
N ALA A 51 -15.34 1.30 18.00
CA ALA A 51 -14.34 2.35 17.99
C ALA A 51 -13.57 2.49 19.32
N ASP A 52 -14.20 2.20 20.47
CA ASP A 52 -13.55 2.25 21.78
C ASP A 52 -12.56 1.09 21.95
N ASP A 53 -12.98 -0.12 21.60
CA ASP A 53 -12.12 -1.31 21.58
C ASP A 53 -10.89 -1.09 20.69
N LEU A 54 -11.11 -0.57 19.48
CA LEU A 54 -10.07 -0.27 18.51
C LEU A 54 -9.12 0.82 19.00
N SER A 55 -9.64 1.82 19.73
CA SER A 55 -8.81 2.84 20.39
C SER A 55 -7.91 2.21 21.43
N GLY A 56 -8.38 1.21 22.18
CA GLY A 56 -7.56 0.43 23.12
C GLY A 56 -6.40 -0.32 22.44
N LEU A 57 -6.53 -0.64 21.15
CA LEU A 57 -5.49 -1.25 20.33
C LEU A 57 -4.58 -0.23 19.62
N GLY A 58 -4.83 1.07 19.79
CA GLY A 58 -4.07 2.15 19.15
C GLY A 58 -4.64 2.64 17.82
N ILE A 59 -5.89 2.29 17.48
CA ILE A 59 -6.62 2.86 16.34
C ILE A 59 -7.55 3.97 16.85
N GLY A 60 -7.04 5.19 16.89
CA GLY A 60 -7.84 6.37 17.22
C GLY A 60 -8.43 7.05 15.98
N PHE A 61 -9.74 7.36 16.03
CA PHE A 61 -10.43 8.18 15.02
C PHE A 61 -10.49 9.67 15.39
N GLY A 62 -9.77 10.07 16.45
CA GLY A 62 -9.67 11.44 16.89
C GLY A 62 -8.75 12.27 15.99
N LEU A 63 -8.93 13.60 16.02
CA LEU A 63 -8.06 14.54 15.29
C LEU A 63 -6.59 14.44 15.68
N PHE A 64 -6.31 14.11 16.95
CA PHE A 64 -4.94 13.95 17.46
C PHE A 64 -4.30 12.62 17.03
N ASP A 65 -5.11 11.59 16.80
CA ASP A 65 -4.66 10.26 16.37
C ASP A 65 -4.53 10.15 14.85
N MET A 66 -5.22 11.03 14.12
CA MET A 66 -5.27 11.03 12.65
C MET A 66 -3.89 10.97 11.97
N PRO A 67 -2.85 11.70 12.41
CA PRO A 67 -1.51 11.60 11.83
C PRO A 67 -0.87 10.22 12.03
N ALA A 68 -1.01 9.63 13.22
CA ALA A 68 -0.48 8.31 13.54
C ALA A 68 -1.22 7.23 12.74
N LEU A 69 -2.55 7.31 12.70
CA LEU A 69 -3.40 6.40 11.92
C LEU A 69 -3.08 6.48 10.42
N ALA A 70 -2.88 7.68 9.88
CA ALA A 70 -2.50 7.86 8.48
C ALA A 70 -1.12 7.25 8.17
N GLY A 71 -0.17 7.37 9.10
CA GLY A 71 1.15 6.74 9.01
C GLY A 71 1.06 5.21 8.94
N LEU A 72 0.39 4.62 9.93
CA LEU A 72 0.14 3.17 9.98
C LEU A 72 -0.57 2.68 8.71
N THR A 73 -1.61 3.40 8.28
CA THR A 73 -2.40 3.02 7.11
C THR A 73 -1.56 3.00 5.84
N ARG A 74 -0.73 4.03 5.62
CA ARG A 74 0.18 4.08 4.47
C ARG A 74 1.20 2.94 4.47
N GLN A 75 1.74 2.60 5.64
CA GLN A 75 2.65 1.47 5.78
C GLN A 75 1.95 0.16 5.38
N VAL A 76 0.78 -0.12 5.96
CA VAL A 76 0.01 -1.33 5.68
C VAL A 76 -0.39 -1.43 4.21
N MET A 77 -0.81 -0.32 3.59
CA MET A 77 -1.12 -0.28 2.17
C MET A 77 0.10 -0.62 1.31
N ALA A 78 1.27 -0.08 1.63
CA ALA A 78 2.51 -0.35 0.89
C ALA A 78 2.91 -1.83 1.01
N GLU A 79 2.82 -2.42 2.20
CA GLU A 79 3.05 -3.85 2.44
C GLU A 79 2.08 -4.72 1.62
N GLU A 80 0.78 -4.42 1.67
CA GLU A 80 -0.27 -5.14 0.95
C GLU A 80 -0.18 -5.01 -0.58
N GLN A 81 0.43 -3.92 -1.08
CA GLN A 81 0.74 -3.74 -2.49
C GLN A 81 2.01 -4.50 -2.89
N ALA A 82 3.04 -4.51 -2.04
CA ALA A 82 4.27 -5.27 -2.27
C ALA A 82 4.01 -6.77 -2.34
N LEU A 83 3.17 -7.31 -1.44
CA LEU A 83 2.73 -8.71 -1.48
C LEU A 83 1.95 -9.05 -2.76
N LYS A 84 1.26 -8.07 -3.35
CA LYS A 84 0.45 -8.26 -4.56
C LYS A 84 1.21 -8.07 -5.85
N ARG A 85 2.35 -7.36 -5.86
CA ARG A 85 3.20 -7.32 -7.05
C ARG A 85 3.77 -8.73 -7.21
N PRO A 86 3.31 -9.56 -8.18
CA PRO A 86 4.10 -10.72 -8.54
C PRO A 86 5.48 -10.18 -8.89
N VAL A 87 6.56 -10.88 -8.48
CA VAL A 87 7.92 -10.59 -8.90
C VAL A 87 7.86 -10.30 -10.40
N ALA A 88 7.93 -9.01 -10.75
CA ALA A 88 7.92 -8.60 -12.13
C ALA A 88 9.19 -9.21 -12.68
N VAL A 89 9.06 -10.23 -13.52
CA VAL A 89 10.16 -10.81 -14.26
C VAL A 89 10.92 -9.64 -14.87
N VAL A 90 12.11 -9.38 -14.34
CA VAL A 90 13.06 -8.45 -14.92
C VAL A 90 13.54 -9.13 -16.18
N ILE A 91 12.90 -8.84 -17.30
CA ILE A 91 13.50 -9.09 -18.61
C ILE A 91 14.66 -8.11 -18.66
N GLN A 92 15.88 -8.56 -18.41
CA GLN A 92 17.06 -7.78 -18.73
C GLN A 92 17.09 -7.64 -20.25
N ALA A 93 16.59 -6.50 -20.76
CA ALA A 93 17.02 -6.03 -22.05
C ALA A 93 18.47 -5.54 -21.84
N GLU A 94 19.41 -6.45 -22.06
CA GLU A 94 20.81 -6.10 -22.20
C GLU A 94 20.90 -5.13 -23.39
N THR A 95 21.23 -3.88 -23.09
CA THR A 95 21.56 -2.86 -24.08
C THR A 95 22.70 -3.35 -24.98
N GLU A 96 22.46 -3.27 -26.29
CA GLU A 96 23.26 -3.63 -27.45
C GLU A 96 24.78 -3.44 -27.35
N PRO A 97 25.54 -4.25 -28.10
CA PRO A 97 26.61 -3.72 -28.92
C PRO A 97 26.26 -3.78 -30.41
N ASP A 98 26.20 -2.59 -31.00
CA ASP A 98 26.78 -2.24 -32.29
C ASP A 98 26.73 -3.29 -33.41
N ILE A 99 25.69 -3.24 -34.24
CA ILE A 99 25.73 -3.80 -35.59
C ILE A 99 25.36 -2.68 -36.55
N GLU A 100 26.37 -2.07 -37.17
CA GLU A 100 26.17 -1.14 -38.30
C GLU A 100 25.30 -1.80 -39.39
N PRO A 101 24.29 -1.12 -39.93
CA PRO A 101 23.49 -1.67 -41.01
C PRO A 101 24.31 -1.70 -42.32
N VAL A 102 24.74 -2.89 -42.73
CA VAL A 102 25.24 -3.15 -44.09
C VAL A 102 24.15 -2.78 -45.08
N ARG A 103 24.34 -1.68 -45.81
CA ARG A 103 23.51 -1.33 -46.96
C ARG A 103 23.77 -2.33 -48.08
N LEU A 104 22.84 -3.27 -48.26
CA LEU A 104 22.79 -4.11 -49.46
C LEU A 104 22.28 -3.25 -50.63
N THR A 105 23.21 -2.72 -51.43
CA THR A 105 22.86 -2.07 -52.71
C THR A 105 22.45 -3.15 -53.71
N LEU A 106 21.15 -3.33 -53.90
CA LEU A 106 20.60 -4.07 -55.03
C LEU A 106 20.75 -3.22 -56.29
N ALA A 107 21.66 -3.63 -57.18
CA ALA A 107 21.76 -3.06 -58.52
C ALA A 107 20.47 -3.35 -59.31
N PRO A 108 19.96 -2.40 -60.12
CA PRO A 108 18.82 -2.67 -60.98
C PRO A 108 19.21 -3.68 -62.05
N THR A 109 18.42 -4.75 -62.18
CA THR A 109 18.51 -5.68 -63.31
C THR A 109 18.04 -4.96 -64.58
N PRO A 110 18.84 -4.88 -65.66
CA PRO A 110 18.40 -4.25 -66.89
C PRO A 110 17.52 -5.17 -67.75
N ALA A 111 16.49 -4.53 -68.33
CA ALA A 111 15.61 -4.87 -69.46
C ALA A 111 14.70 -6.11 -69.35
#